data_AF-A0A497RTK2-F1
#
_entry.id   AF-A0A497RTK2-F1
#
_cell.length_a   1.000
_cell.length_b   1.000
_cell.length_c   1.000
_cell.angle_alpha   90.00
_cell.angle_beta   90.00
_cell.angle_gamma   90.00
#
_symmetry.space_group_name_H-M   'P 1'
#
loop_
_entity.id
_entity.type
_entity.pdbx_description
1 polymer ?
#
loop_
_entity_poly.entity_id
_entity_poly.type
_entity_poly.pdbx_seq_one_letter_code
_entity_poly.pdbx_strand_id
1 'polypeptide(L)'
;MTDILKVVLDVLKPHNPDIVTLAKELASLPGVEGVNISVYEIDKEVENVKITIKGKFSDMDKIKEKVAKFGGTIHSIDEVVAGKKDVKEEETLHERHHEI
;
A
#
# COMPACT_ATOMS: atom_id res chain seq x y z
N MET A 1 11.42 15.88 -11.11
CA MET A 1 10.68 15.19 -10.03
C MET A 1 10.93 13.71 -10.20
N THR A 2 11.08 12.99 -9.10
CA THR A 2 11.39 11.55 -9.11
C THR A 2 10.11 10.79 -8.85
N ASP A 3 9.83 9.75 -9.64
CA ASP A 3 8.61 8.94 -9.50
C ASP A 3 8.73 7.96 -8.33
N ILE A 4 7.59 7.65 -7.73
CA ILE A 4 7.44 6.51 -6.82
C ILE A 4 7.19 5.28 -7.67
N LEU A 5 7.96 4.24 -7.38
CA LEU A 5 7.96 2.96 -8.07
C LEU A 5 7.11 1.91 -7.36
N LYS A 6 7.14 1.95 -6.03
CA LYS A 6 6.40 1.05 -5.15
C LYS A 6 6.03 1.79 -3.87
N VAL A 7 4.84 1.54 -3.36
CA VAL A 7 4.47 1.86 -1.99
C VAL A 7 3.72 0.68 -1.36
N VAL A 8 3.99 0.40 -0.10
CA VAL A 8 3.26 -0.54 0.73
C VAL A 8 2.61 0.24 1.87
N LEU A 9 1.30 0.09 2.00
CA LEU A 9 0.48 0.78 2.98
C LEU A 9 -0.19 -0.22 3.90
N ASP A 10 -0.21 0.07 5.19
CA ASP A 10 -1.10 -0.57 6.13
C ASP A 10 -2.38 0.25 6.27
N VAL A 11 -3.53 -0.37 6.01
CA VAL A 11 -4.82 0.31 5.90
C VAL A 11 -5.87 -0.43 6.70
N LEU A 12 -6.56 0.29 7.58
CA LEU A 12 -7.79 -0.16 8.22
C LEU A 12 -8.98 0.32 7.40
N LYS A 13 -9.86 -0.58 6.99
CA LYS A 13 -11.08 -0.22 6.25
C LYS A 13 -12.31 -0.98 6.76
N PRO A 14 -13.53 -0.47 6.54
CA PRO A 14 -14.74 -1.27 6.75
C PRO A 14 -14.80 -2.44 5.77
N HIS A 15 -15.62 -3.46 6.06
CA HIS A 15 -15.85 -4.60 5.16
C HIS A 15 -16.38 -4.19 3.77
N ASN A 16 -17.15 -3.09 3.72
CA ASN A 16 -17.69 -2.52 2.49
C ASN A 16 -17.19 -1.09 2.28
N PRO A 17 -16.69 -0.73 1.09
CA PRO A 17 -16.61 -1.55 -0.13
C PRO A 17 -15.55 -2.67 -0.07
N ASP A 18 -15.73 -3.71 -0.88
CA ASP A 18 -14.82 -4.87 -0.91
C ASP A 18 -13.41 -4.54 -1.45
N ILE A 19 -12.45 -5.40 -1.15
CA ILE A 19 -11.05 -5.25 -1.58
C ILE A 19 -10.87 -5.27 -3.11
N VAL A 20 -11.77 -5.93 -3.85
CA VAL A 20 -11.67 -6.05 -5.32
C VAL A 20 -11.97 -4.71 -5.96
N THR A 21 -12.97 -4.01 -5.43
CA THR A 21 -13.40 -2.68 -5.88
C THR A 21 -12.32 -1.65 -5.55
N LEU A 22 -11.78 -1.68 -4.32
CA LEU A 22 -10.68 -0.81 -3.94
C LEU A 22 -9.43 -1.05 -4.82
N ALA A 23 -9.08 -2.31 -5.10
CA ALA A 23 -7.94 -2.63 -5.96
C ALA A 23 -8.11 -2.09 -7.39
N LYS A 24 -9.31 -2.23 -7.98
CA LYS A 24 -9.62 -1.68 -9.31
C LYS A 24 -9.54 -0.16 -9.35
N GLU A 25 -10.03 0.50 -8.32
CA GLU A 25 -10.03 1.97 -8.22
C GLU A 25 -8.63 2.56 -7.99
N LEU A 26 -7.77 1.84 -7.28
CA LEU A 26 -6.36 2.21 -7.14
C LEU A 26 -5.58 1.94 -8.43
N ALA A 27 -5.87 0.82 -9.11
CA ALA A 27 -5.23 0.45 -10.37
C ALA A 27 -5.61 1.39 -11.53
N SER A 28 -6.72 2.11 -11.43
CA SER A 28 -7.13 3.09 -12.45
C SER A 28 -6.44 4.45 -12.33
N LEU A 29 -5.63 4.68 -11.28
CA LEU A 29 -4.91 5.92 -11.09
C LEU A 29 -3.77 6.07 -12.13
N PRO A 30 -3.51 7.29 -12.64
CA PRO A 30 -2.45 7.52 -13.61
C PRO A 30 -1.07 7.10 -13.07
N GLY A 31 -0.37 6.29 -13.86
CA GLY A 31 0.96 5.79 -13.52
C GLY A 31 0.96 4.55 -12.64
N VAL A 32 -0.18 4.05 -12.16
CA VAL A 32 -0.23 2.75 -11.48
C VAL A 32 -0.21 1.62 -12.51
N GLU A 33 0.71 0.69 -12.36
CA GLU A 33 0.86 -0.50 -13.21
C GLU A 33 0.22 -1.74 -12.58
N GLY A 34 0.18 -1.81 -11.25
CA GLY A 34 -0.43 -2.93 -10.54
C GLY A 34 -0.70 -2.63 -9.08
N VAL A 35 -1.74 -3.29 -8.55
CA VAL A 35 -2.16 -3.19 -7.14
C VAL A 35 -2.38 -4.59 -6.60
N ASN A 36 -1.83 -4.85 -5.43
CA ASN A 36 -2.13 -6.03 -4.62
C ASN A 36 -2.75 -5.56 -3.29
N ILE A 37 -3.81 -6.21 -2.86
CA ILE A 37 -4.42 -6.01 -1.54
C ILE A 37 -4.51 -7.37 -0.88
N SER A 38 -3.94 -7.48 0.32
CA SER A 38 -3.97 -8.69 1.14
C SER A 38 -4.60 -8.37 2.48
N VAL A 39 -5.70 -9.04 2.80
CA VAL A 39 -6.33 -8.96 4.13
C VAL A 39 -5.53 -9.87 5.06
N TYR A 40 -5.09 -9.35 6.19
CA TYR A 40 -4.33 -10.15 7.17
C TYR A 40 -5.04 -10.24 8.53
N GLU A 41 -6.02 -9.37 8.80
CA GLU A 41 -6.83 -9.43 10.00
C GLU A 41 -8.25 -8.93 9.70
N ILE A 42 -9.25 -9.61 10.27
CA ILE A 42 -10.67 -9.30 10.09
C ILE A 42 -11.29 -9.18 11.48
N ASP A 43 -11.85 -8.00 11.76
CA ASP A 43 -12.59 -7.69 12.97
C ASP A 43 -14.10 -7.59 12.70
N LYS A 44 -14.89 -7.25 13.73
CA LYS A 44 -16.35 -7.20 13.63
C LYS A 44 -16.87 -6.25 12.54
N GLU A 45 -16.31 -5.05 12.45
CA GLU A 45 -16.81 -4.00 11.54
C GLU A 45 -15.75 -3.52 10.53
N VAL A 46 -14.50 -3.90 10.75
CA VAL A 46 -13.32 -3.44 10.01
C VAL A 46 -12.41 -4.60 9.67
N GLU A 47 -11.52 -4.39 8.71
CA GLU A 47 -10.46 -5.31 8.35
C GLU A 47 -9.16 -4.52 8.13
N ASN A 48 -8.05 -5.13 8.55
CA ASN A 48 -6.71 -4.62 8.27
C ASN A 48 -6.19 -5.26 6.98
N VAL A 49 -5.80 -4.39 6.05
CA VAL A 49 -5.34 -4.78 4.73
C VAL A 49 -4.00 -4.14 4.42
N LYS A 50 -3.11 -4.94 3.85
CA LYS A 50 -1.85 -4.47 3.29
C LYS A 50 -2.04 -4.19 1.80
N ILE A 51 -1.82 -2.95 1.40
CA ILE A 51 -1.97 -2.50 0.01
C ILE A 51 -0.58 -2.25 -0.57
N THR A 52 -0.21 -2.99 -1.62
CA THR A 52 1.01 -2.75 -2.39
C THR A 52 0.64 -2.17 -3.74
N ILE A 53 1.17 -1.00 -4.08
CA ILE A 53 0.97 -0.33 -5.36
C ILE A 53 2.32 -0.23 -6.05
N LYS A 54 2.38 -0.65 -7.32
CA LYS A 54 3.55 -0.51 -8.18
C LYS A 54 3.21 0.29 -9.43
N GLY A 55 4.17 1.08 -9.91
CA GLY A 55 4.02 1.86 -11.14
C GLY A 55 5.02 2.99 -11.23
N LYS A 56 4.71 4.05 -11.96
CA LYS A 56 5.45 5.31 -11.99
C LYS A 56 4.47 6.45 -11.73
N PHE A 57 4.22 6.71 -10.46
CA PHE A 57 3.29 7.74 -10.02
C PHE A 57 4.01 8.74 -9.11
N SER A 58 3.63 10.01 -9.20
CA SER A 58 4.22 11.10 -8.40
C SER A 58 3.26 11.65 -7.35
N ASP A 59 2.00 11.20 -7.37
CA ASP A 59 0.90 11.80 -6.62
C ASP A 59 0.36 10.82 -5.58
N MET A 60 1.01 10.81 -4.41
CA MET A 60 0.56 10.03 -3.26
C MET A 60 -0.76 10.54 -2.69
N ASP A 61 -1.07 11.82 -2.88
CA ASP A 61 -2.28 12.40 -2.32
C ASP A 61 -3.52 11.82 -3.00
N LYS A 62 -3.48 11.56 -4.31
CA LYS A 62 -4.53 10.80 -5.01
C LYS A 62 -4.76 9.40 -4.45
N ILE A 63 -3.69 8.69 -4.07
CA ILE A 63 -3.80 7.36 -3.45
C ILE A 63 -4.49 7.48 -2.09
N LYS A 64 -4.02 8.41 -1.24
CA LYS A 64 -4.61 8.67 0.08
C LYS A 64 -6.08 9.07 -0.02
N GLU A 65 -6.42 9.97 -0.93
CA GLU A 65 -7.81 10.37 -1.19
C GLU A 65 -8.67 9.19 -1.63
N LYS A 66 -8.15 8.31 -2.50
CA LYS A 66 -8.91 7.15 -2.97
C LYS A 66 -9.16 6.18 -1.82
N VAL A 67 -8.15 5.90 -1.00
CA VAL A 67 -8.31 5.05 0.20
C VAL A 67 -9.34 5.66 1.16
N ALA A 68 -9.25 6.96 1.44
CA ALA A 68 -10.18 7.67 2.32
C ALA A 68 -11.63 7.67 1.78
N LYS A 69 -11.83 7.82 0.46
CA LYS A 69 -13.16 7.73 -0.18
C LYS A 69 -13.81 6.36 -0.02
N PHE A 70 -13.00 5.32 0.20
CA PHE A 70 -13.45 3.95 0.46
C PHE A 70 -13.65 3.65 1.95
N GLY A 71 -13.60 4.68 2.81
CA GLY A 71 -13.70 4.53 4.26
C GLY A 71 -12.43 3.97 4.91
N GLY A 72 -11.35 3.83 4.14
CA GLY A 72 -10.06 3.35 4.64
C GLY A 72 -9.25 4.46 5.29
N THR A 73 -8.51 4.11 6.34
CA THR A 73 -7.53 4.96 7.02
C THR A 73 -6.16 4.32 6.90
N ILE A 74 -5.17 5.06 6.40
CA ILE A 74 -3.78 4.60 6.33
C ILE A 74 -3.17 4.74 7.72
N HIS A 75 -2.77 3.63 8.33
CA HIS A 75 -2.07 3.61 9.62
C HIS A 75 -0.58 3.94 9.46
N SER A 76 0.07 3.29 8.50
CA SER A 76 1.49 3.47 8.20
C SER A 76 1.78 3.30 6.71
N ILE A 77 2.92 3.85 6.33
CA ILE A 77 3.58 3.55 5.05
C ILE A 77 4.73 2.61 5.41
N ASP A 78 4.56 1.33 5.12
CA ASP A 78 5.50 0.29 5.55
C ASP A 78 6.74 0.24 4.65
N GLU A 79 6.58 0.57 3.37
CA GLU A 79 7.68 0.53 2.40
C GLU A 79 7.45 1.57 1.29
N VAL A 80 8.52 2.22 0.83
CA VAL A 80 8.51 3.12 -0.33
C VAL A 80 9.76 2.89 -1.16
N VAL A 81 9.56 2.77 -2.47
CA VAL A 81 10.66 2.78 -3.45
C VAL A 81 10.43 3.94 -4.40
N ALA A 82 11.40 4.85 -4.51
CA ALA A 82 11.35 5.99 -5.42
C ALA A 82 12.66 6.10 -6.18
N GLY A 83 12.60 6.49 -7.45
CA GLY A 83 13.80 6.56 -8.28
C GLY A 83 13.59 6.12 -9.72
N LYS A 84 14.70 5.74 -10.34
CA LYS A 84 14.72 5.20 -11.71
C LYS A 84 14.67 3.66 -11.74
N LYS A 85 14.88 3.00 -10.60
CA LYS A 85 14.96 1.54 -10.48
C LYS A 85 14.29 1.08 -9.19
N ASP A 86 13.62 -0.07 -9.25
CA ASP A 86 13.02 -0.73 -8.08
C ASP A 86 14.17 -1.30 -7.22
N VAL A 87 14.44 -0.65 -6.09
CA VAL A 87 15.46 -1.08 -5.11
C VAL A 87 14.76 -1.91 -4.06
N LYS A 88 15.24 -3.13 -3.83
CA LYS A 88 14.75 -3.99 -2.75
C LYS A 88 15.48 -3.67 -1.46
N GLU A 89 14.80 -3.89 -0.35
CA GLU A 89 15.44 -3.98 0.94
C GLU A 89 16.48 -5.11 0.91
N GLU A 90 17.70 -4.80 1.32
CA GLU A 90 18.78 -5.77 1.46
C GLU A 90 18.87 -6.12 2.95
N GLU A 91 18.83 -7.40 3.28
CA GLU A 91 19.03 -7.87 4.65
C GLU A 91 20.44 -7.45 5.10
N THR A 92 20.52 -6.52 6.04
CA THR A 92 21.79 -6.16 6.69
C THR A 92 21.91 -6.90 8.02
N LEU A 93 23.14 -7.09 8.48
CA LEU A 93 23.44 -7.83 9.72
C LEU A 93 22.78 -7.26 11.01
N HIS A 94 22.06 -6.14 10.93
CA HIS A 94 21.40 -5.49 12.06
C HIS A 94 20.13 -6.19 12.57
N GLU A 95 19.55 -7.14 11.84
CA GLU A 95 18.26 -7.77 12.22
C GLU A 95 18.36 -9.17 12.86
N ARG A 96 19.58 -9.72 13.05
CA ARG A 96 19.75 -11.01 13.73
C ARG A 96 19.91 -10.88 15.25
N HIS A 97 19.00 -10.22 15.95
CA HIS A 97 18.94 -10.32 17.42
C HIS A 97 17.52 -10.13 17.95
N HIS A 98 16.66 -11.12 17.73
CA HIS A 98 15.56 -11.39 18.66
C HIS A 98 15.27 -12.90 18.71
N GLU A 99 16.29 -13.68 19.05
CA GLU A 99 16.09 -15.00 19.67
C GLU A 99 16.51 -14.90 21.14
N ILE A 100 15.52 -14.83 22.04
CA ILE A 100 15.60 -15.37 23.41
C ILE A 100 14.27 -16.04 23.71
#